data_AF-A0A1M3N5X3-F1
#
_entry.id   AF-A0A1M3N5X3-F1
#
_cell.length_a   1.000
_cell.length_b   1.000
_cell.length_c   1.000
_cell.angle_alpha   90.00
_cell.angle_beta   90.00
_cell.angle_gamma   90.00
#
_symmetry.space_group_name_H-M   'P 1'
#
loop_
_entity.id
_entity.type
_entity.pdbx_description
1 polymer ?
#
loop_
_entity_poly.entity_id
_entity_poly.type
_entity_poly.pdbx_seq_one_letter_code
_entity_poly.pdbx_strand_id
1 'polypeptide(L)'
;MIDDETPDATLTEADLDGVFPEGFYATTNFQTDVRVDGAWLEVARPEMDVGVRVVREPSGVRAEACPMHRVKKGDLLVVGDRGVRVRLPPRSSTEGEAFRFMSSGVSTERPKARLIRDVALAMKEAHAAKKKVLLVGGPAIVHSGSAPLLAALIRDGWIDVLFAGNALAAHDIEAAMFGTSLGIELSRGENVPHGHQHHLRAINRVRRAGSIAAAVREGLVTSGVMHACVTKPIPFVLCGSIRDDGPLPDVVTDSVAAADAMRAQVEGVGVAIVVATTLHGVATGNMLPASVFTFSVDTSADSVIKLVDRGTHQAVGIVTDCEYFLSELGRALKET
;
A
#
# COMPACT_ATOMS: atom_id res chain seq x y z
N MET A 1 -0.67 28.08 32.16
CA MET A 1 0.79 28.22 32.28
C MET A 1 1.35 27.91 30.91
N ILE A 2 2.06 28.87 30.31
CA ILE A 2 2.60 28.78 28.96
C ILE A 2 3.80 27.83 29.02
N ASP A 3 3.84 26.86 28.12
CA ASP A 3 4.82 25.76 28.03
C ASP A 3 6.20 26.26 27.52
N ASP A 4 6.84 27.12 28.33
CA ASP A 4 8.03 27.92 27.98
C ASP A 4 9.37 27.19 28.20
N GLU A 5 9.34 25.91 28.61
CA GLU A 5 10.58 25.14 28.86
C GLU A 5 11.02 24.22 27.72
N THR A 6 10.14 23.89 26.75
CA THR A 6 10.53 22.96 25.68
C THR A 6 11.34 23.68 24.59
N PRO A 7 12.62 23.32 24.34
CA PRO A 7 13.43 23.99 23.33
C PRO A 7 12.92 23.72 21.91
N ASP A 8 13.24 24.63 20.98
CA ASP A 8 13.03 24.41 19.55
C ASP A 8 13.93 23.30 19.01
N ALA A 9 13.48 22.67 17.91
CA ALA A 9 14.22 21.67 17.18
C ALA A 9 15.52 22.26 16.62
N THR A 10 16.59 21.46 16.68
CA THR A 10 17.85 21.84 16.04
C THR A 10 17.74 21.54 14.55
N LEU A 11 18.04 22.54 13.71
CA LEU A 11 17.97 22.43 12.26
C LEU A 11 19.36 22.57 11.67
N THR A 12 19.71 21.69 10.73
CA THR A 12 20.97 21.72 9.99
C THR A 12 20.69 21.62 8.50
N GLU A 13 21.42 22.41 7.70
CA GLU A 13 21.33 22.33 6.25
C GLU A 13 21.97 21.04 5.72
N ALA A 14 21.31 20.39 4.76
CA ALA A 14 21.94 19.32 3.98
C ALA A 14 23.06 19.89 3.11
N ASP A 15 24.24 19.26 3.16
CA ASP A 15 25.42 19.67 2.40
C ASP A 15 25.45 19.14 0.95
N LEU A 16 24.73 18.03 0.71
CA LEU A 16 24.63 17.33 -0.57
C LEU A 16 23.19 16.91 -0.88
N ASP A 17 22.88 16.80 -2.18
CA ASP A 17 21.65 16.17 -2.64
C ASP A 17 21.60 14.70 -2.19
N GLY A 18 20.47 14.29 -1.64
CA GLY A 18 20.26 12.90 -1.23
C GLY A 18 20.94 12.51 0.09
N VAL A 19 21.46 13.45 0.87
CA VAL A 19 22.21 13.16 2.10
C VAL A 19 21.64 13.94 3.27
N PHE A 20 21.28 13.23 4.35
CA PHE A 20 20.90 13.89 5.60
C PHE A 20 22.14 14.35 6.38
N PRO A 21 22.07 15.46 7.13
CA PRO A 21 23.14 15.86 8.03
C PRO A 21 23.39 14.81 9.13
N GLU A 22 24.61 14.79 9.68
CA GLU A 22 24.96 13.90 10.78
C GLU A 22 24.04 14.16 11.99
N GLY A 23 23.56 13.07 12.61
CA GLY A 23 22.64 13.15 13.75
C GLY A 23 21.20 13.52 13.38
N PHE A 24 20.79 13.44 12.11
CA PHE A 24 19.40 13.65 11.71
C PHE A 24 18.40 12.82 12.52
N TYR A 25 17.21 13.37 12.74
CA TYR A 25 16.11 12.65 13.36
C TYR A 25 15.49 11.67 12.35
N ALA A 26 15.59 10.37 12.62
CA ALA A 26 14.90 9.34 11.86
C ALA A 26 13.48 9.14 12.39
N THR A 27 12.48 9.29 11.53
CA THR A 27 11.07 9.26 11.91
C THR A 27 10.55 7.84 12.19
N THR A 28 9.52 7.78 13.03
CA THR A 28 8.62 6.62 13.14
C THR A 28 7.44 6.78 12.18
N ASN A 29 6.56 5.78 12.07
CA ASN A 29 5.30 5.92 11.34
C ASN A 29 4.19 6.66 12.13
N PHE A 30 4.42 7.03 13.38
CA PHE A 30 3.46 7.79 14.17
C PHE A 30 3.44 9.27 13.78
N GLN A 31 2.29 9.91 14.03
CA GLN A 31 2.16 11.36 13.82
C GLN A 31 3.20 12.08 14.70
N THR A 32 3.99 12.95 14.08
CA THR A 32 5.06 13.69 14.74
C THR A 32 4.78 15.18 14.66
N ASP A 33 5.11 15.91 15.73
CA ASP A 33 5.16 17.36 15.77
C ASP A 33 6.62 17.80 16.01
N VAL A 34 7.01 18.92 15.42
CA VAL A 34 8.32 19.56 15.66
C VAL A 34 8.14 21.01 16.06
N ARG A 35 8.87 21.46 17.08
CA ARG A 35 8.82 22.84 17.56
C ARG A 35 9.82 23.70 16.79
N VAL A 36 9.36 24.71 16.07
CA VAL A 36 10.19 25.62 15.28
C VAL A 36 9.73 27.06 15.53
N ASP A 37 10.67 27.94 15.84
CA ASP A 37 10.42 29.35 16.18
C ASP A 37 9.36 29.52 17.29
N GLY A 38 9.42 28.67 18.31
CA GLY A 38 8.50 28.65 19.44
C GLY A 38 7.12 28.02 19.16
N ALA A 39 6.84 27.56 17.94
CA ALA A 39 5.55 26.97 17.55
C ALA A 39 5.66 25.48 17.23
N TRP A 40 4.68 24.68 17.67
CA TRP A 40 4.56 23.27 17.29
C TRP A 40 3.95 23.14 15.89
N LEU A 41 4.70 22.54 14.97
CA LEU A 41 4.29 22.24 13.61
C LEU A 41 4.01 20.75 13.47
N GLU A 42 2.83 20.40 12.96
CA GLU A 42 2.52 19.02 12.62
C GLU A 42 3.31 18.60 11.37
N VAL A 43 4.04 17.49 11.45
CA VAL A 43 4.82 16.96 10.32
C VAL A 43 3.85 16.34 9.32
N ALA A 44 3.80 16.89 8.11
CA ALA A 44 2.97 16.37 7.03
C ALA A 44 3.49 15.02 6.51
N ARG A 45 2.55 14.15 6.11
CA ARG A 45 2.79 12.81 5.53
C ARG A 45 3.69 11.91 6.40
N PRO A 46 3.24 11.51 7.61
CA PRO A 46 4.05 10.66 8.48
C PRO A 46 4.43 9.35 7.77
N GLU A 47 5.72 9.03 7.84
CA GLU A 47 6.36 7.89 7.18
C GLU A 47 7.54 7.47 8.07
N MET A 48 7.80 6.16 8.21
CA MET A 48 8.95 5.68 8.98
C MET A 48 10.24 5.76 8.17
N ASP A 49 11.39 5.73 8.84
CA ASP A 49 12.72 5.62 8.22
C ASP A 49 13.06 6.77 7.24
N VAL A 50 12.52 7.97 7.50
CA VAL A 50 12.81 9.19 6.74
C VAL A 50 13.23 10.34 7.67
N GLY A 51 13.65 11.46 7.10
CA GLY A 51 13.98 12.67 7.87
C GLY A 51 12.79 13.62 8.01
N VAL A 52 12.91 14.64 8.85
CA VAL A 52 11.95 15.76 8.90
C VAL A 52 12.59 16.99 8.26
N ARG A 53 12.00 17.45 7.16
CA ARG A 53 12.39 18.69 6.47
C ARG A 53 11.51 19.84 6.93
N VAL A 54 12.13 20.96 7.27
CA VAL A 54 11.46 22.23 7.58
C VAL A 54 11.59 23.14 6.36
N VAL A 55 10.45 23.57 5.83
CA VAL A 55 10.38 24.50 4.71
C VAL A 55 9.90 25.84 5.21
N ARG A 56 10.69 26.88 4.97
CA ARG A 56 10.36 28.27 5.30
C ARG A 56 9.90 28.98 4.04
N GLU A 57 8.61 29.30 3.97
CA GLU A 57 8.00 30.01 2.85
C GLU A 57 7.48 31.39 3.32
N PRO A 58 7.23 32.35 2.42
CA PRO A 58 6.62 33.64 2.80
C PRO A 58 5.24 33.49 3.48
N SER A 59 4.53 32.38 3.21
CA SER A 59 3.24 32.01 3.79
C SER A 59 3.34 31.45 5.20
N GLY A 60 4.54 31.07 5.66
CA GLY A 60 4.78 30.48 6.98
C GLY A 60 5.83 29.37 6.96
N VAL A 61 5.96 28.71 8.11
CA VAL A 61 6.88 27.58 8.30
C VAL A 61 6.07 26.29 8.33
N ARG A 62 6.53 25.27 7.60
CA ARG A 62 5.91 23.93 7.59
C ARG A 62 6.96 22.84 7.75
N ALA A 63 6.55 21.71 8.32
CA ALA A 63 7.39 20.53 8.47
C ALA A 63 6.78 19.36 7.67
N GLU A 64 7.64 18.53 7.07
CA GLU A 64 7.21 17.37 6.31
C GLU A 64 8.19 16.21 6.45
N ALA A 65 7.67 14.98 6.41
CA ALA A 65 8.51 13.81 6.26
C ALA A 65 9.17 13.82 4.87
N CYS A 66 10.47 13.56 4.83
CA CYS A 66 11.30 13.71 3.66
C CYS A 66 12.17 12.47 3.47
N PRO A 67 11.86 11.60 2.49
CA PRO A 67 12.74 10.51 2.10
C PRO A 67 14.11 11.00 1.66
N MET A 68 15.15 10.21 1.94
CA MET A 68 16.55 10.58 1.69
C MET A 68 16.80 11.06 0.25
N HIS A 69 16.27 10.35 -0.76
CA HIS A 69 16.44 10.73 -2.18
C HIS A 69 15.75 12.04 -2.59
N ARG A 70 14.89 12.61 -1.74
CA ARG A 70 14.21 13.90 -1.97
C ARG A 70 14.90 15.08 -1.30
N VAL A 71 15.95 14.83 -0.52
CA VAL A 71 16.77 15.88 0.09
C VAL A 71 17.55 16.61 -0.98
N LYS A 72 17.52 17.94 -0.91
CA LYS A 72 18.34 18.84 -1.72
C LYS A 72 19.34 19.56 -0.85
N LYS A 73 20.51 19.86 -1.42
CA LYS A 73 21.49 20.72 -0.76
C LYS A 73 20.82 22.03 -0.32
N GLY A 74 21.02 22.41 0.93
CA GLY A 74 20.42 23.59 1.56
C GLY A 74 19.04 23.35 2.19
N ASP A 75 18.44 22.17 2.05
CA ASP A 75 17.24 21.82 2.82
C ASP A 75 17.56 21.86 4.32
N LEU A 76 16.66 22.42 5.13
CA LEU A 76 16.78 22.42 6.60
C LEU A 76 16.17 21.14 7.16
N LEU A 77 16.99 20.31 7.80
CA LEU A 77 16.59 19.03 8.38
C LEU A 77 16.68 19.07 9.90
N VAL A 78 15.74 18.42 10.57
CA VAL A 78 15.78 18.24 12.03
C VAL A 78 16.90 17.28 12.41
N VAL A 79 17.74 17.69 13.36
CA VAL A 79 18.81 16.88 13.97
C VAL A 79 18.59 16.73 15.48
N GLY A 80 18.92 15.55 16.00
CA GLY A 80 18.63 15.16 17.37
C GLY A 80 17.13 15.00 17.65
N ASP A 81 16.78 14.88 18.92
CA ASP A 81 15.41 14.62 19.41
C ASP A 81 14.78 15.83 20.14
N ARG A 82 15.55 16.89 20.37
CA ARG A 82 15.07 18.13 21.00
C ARG A 82 13.98 18.77 20.14
N GLY A 83 12.91 19.25 20.79
CA GLY A 83 11.79 19.89 20.09
C GLY A 83 10.99 18.94 19.20
N VAL A 84 11.11 17.62 19.37
CA VAL A 84 10.33 16.61 18.63
C VAL A 84 9.34 15.93 19.58
N ARG A 85 8.08 15.79 19.15
CA ARG A 85 7.03 15.11 19.91
C ARG A 85 6.32 14.10 19.03
N VAL A 86 6.40 12.82 19.40
CA VAL A 86 5.68 11.73 18.74
C VAL A 86 4.33 11.52 19.43
N ARG A 87 3.24 11.60 18.67
CA ARG A 87 1.89 11.33 19.16
C ARG A 87 1.61 9.83 19.10
N LEU A 88 1.79 9.17 20.23
CA LEU A 88 1.40 7.78 20.39
C LEU A 88 -0.12 7.66 20.47
N PRO A 89 -0.73 6.60 19.90
CA PRO A 89 -2.14 6.33 20.13
C PRO A 89 -2.40 6.16 21.63
N PRO A 90 -3.57 6.59 22.14
CA PRO A 90 -3.92 6.38 23.54
C PRO A 90 -3.83 4.89 23.85
N ARG A 91 -3.07 4.53 24.89
CA ARG A 91 -3.04 3.14 25.41
C ARG A 91 -4.47 2.73 25.73
N SER A 92 -4.97 1.68 25.09
CA SER A 92 -6.27 1.13 25.47
C SER A 92 -6.17 0.63 26.91
N SER A 93 -7.08 1.08 27.78
CA SER A 93 -7.18 0.66 29.19
C SER A 93 -7.44 -0.85 29.40
N THR A 94 -7.50 -1.62 28.33
CA THR A 94 -7.68 -3.08 28.29
C THR A 94 -6.38 -3.89 28.26
N GLU A 95 -5.21 -3.25 28.38
CA GLU A 95 -3.94 -3.97 28.60
C GLU A 95 -3.86 -4.66 29.99
N GLY A 96 -4.85 -4.45 30.86
CA GLY A 96 -4.88 -4.95 32.24
C GLY A 96 -5.71 -6.21 32.51
N GLU A 97 -6.41 -6.82 31.54
CA GLU A 97 -7.27 -7.99 31.83
C GLU A 97 -7.05 -9.20 30.92
N ALA A 98 -6.74 -10.31 31.62
CA ALA A 98 -6.79 -11.73 31.23
C ALA A 98 -5.62 -12.29 30.40
N PHE A 99 -4.98 -13.30 30.99
CA PHE A 99 -4.20 -14.34 30.31
C PHE A 99 -4.95 -14.82 29.05
N ARG A 100 -4.47 -14.45 27.86
CA ARG A 100 -5.02 -14.91 26.56
C ARG A 100 -4.09 -15.97 25.95
N PHE A 101 -4.61 -17.18 25.74
CA PHE A 101 -3.99 -18.14 24.82
C PHE A 101 -3.98 -17.52 23.40
N MET A 102 -2.89 -17.72 22.63
CA MET A 102 -2.68 -17.18 21.26
C MET A 102 -2.51 -15.65 21.16
N SER A 103 -1.70 -15.06 22.04
CA SER A 103 -1.28 -13.66 22.03
C SER A 103 -0.35 -13.26 20.87
N SER A 104 0.05 -14.20 19.99
CA SER A 104 0.76 -13.86 18.76
C SER A 104 -0.18 -13.14 17.78
N GLY A 105 0.26 -12.00 17.23
CA GLY A 105 -0.51 -11.18 16.27
C GLY A 105 -0.88 -11.91 14.98
N VAL A 106 -0.23 -13.04 14.70
CA VAL A 106 -0.48 -13.91 13.57
C VAL A 106 -0.71 -15.34 14.09
N SER A 107 -1.87 -15.92 13.75
CA SER A 107 -2.18 -17.32 14.02
C SER A 107 -3.02 -17.87 12.86
N THR A 108 -2.64 -19.05 12.38
CA THR A 108 -3.29 -19.78 11.28
C THR A 108 -4.64 -20.39 11.71
N GLU A 109 -4.85 -20.55 13.02
CA GLU A 109 -5.97 -21.27 13.64
C GLU A 109 -7.08 -20.33 14.14
N ARG A 110 -7.01 -19.04 13.83
CA ARG A 110 -8.10 -18.10 14.17
C ARG A 110 -9.31 -18.31 13.26
N PRO A 111 -10.55 -18.12 13.76
CA PRO A 111 -11.76 -18.15 12.93
C PRO A 111 -11.72 -17.11 11.79
N LYS A 112 -11.34 -17.55 10.59
CA LYS A 112 -11.07 -16.67 9.44
C LYS A 112 -12.28 -15.84 9.02
N ALA A 113 -13.47 -16.42 8.99
CA ALA A 113 -14.70 -15.73 8.64
C ALA A 113 -14.97 -14.50 9.54
N ARG A 114 -14.61 -14.58 10.84
CA ARG A 114 -14.76 -13.44 11.75
C ARG A 114 -13.78 -12.32 11.39
N LEU A 115 -12.51 -12.65 11.17
CA LEU A 115 -11.50 -11.66 10.77
C LEU A 115 -11.89 -10.97 9.45
N ILE A 116 -12.42 -11.71 8.48
CA ILE A 116 -12.87 -11.17 7.19
C ILE A 116 -14.06 -10.22 7.37
N ARG A 117 -15.00 -10.51 8.29
CA ARG A 117 -16.06 -9.57 8.65
C ARG A 117 -15.52 -8.30 9.30
N ASP A 118 -14.50 -8.41 10.14
CA ASP A 118 -13.84 -7.25 10.72
C ASP A 118 -13.14 -6.40 9.63
N VAL A 119 -12.58 -7.01 8.56
CA VAL A 119 -12.10 -6.29 7.36
C VAL A 119 -13.25 -5.53 6.69
N ALA A 120 -14.37 -6.20 6.41
CA ALA A 120 -15.53 -5.60 5.77
C ALA A 120 -16.08 -4.41 6.57
N LEU A 121 -16.13 -4.53 7.91
CA LEU A 121 -16.53 -3.46 8.80
C LEU A 121 -15.57 -2.26 8.71
N ALA A 122 -14.25 -2.51 8.79
CA ALA A 122 -13.25 -1.45 8.67
C ALA A 122 -13.34 -0.70 7.32
N MET A 123 -13.61 -1.41 6.22
CA MET A 123 -13.84 -0.78 4.91
C MET A 123 -15.08 0.12 4.92
N LYS A 124 -16.21 -0.38 5.47
CA LYS A 124 -17.45 0.41 5.59
C LYS A 124 -17.24 1.65 6.46
N GLU A 125 -16.53 1.53 7.57
CA GLU A 125 -16.20 2.64 8.48
C GLU A 125 -15.28 3.67 7.80
N ALA A 126 -14.27 3.21 7.05
CA ALA A 126 -13.39 4.09 6.28
C ALA A 126 -14.19 4.92 5.27
N HIS A 127 -15.09 4.29 4.50
CA HIS A 127 -15.95 5.00 3.56
C HIS A 127 -16.95 5.95 4.23
N ALA A 128 -17.54 5.55 5.35
CA ALA A 128 -18.39 6.44 6.16
C ALA A 128 -17.62 7.68 6.65
N ALA A 129 -16.34 7.52 6.98
CA ALA A 129 -15.42 8.60 7.34
C ALA A 129 -14.79 9.33 6.14
N LYS A 130 -15.24 9.03 4.90
CA LYS A 130 -14.70 9.58 3.64
C LYS A 130 -13.19 9.36 3.45
N LYS A 131 -12.68 8.24 3.98
CA LYS A 131 -11.31 7.76 3.78
C LYS A 131 -11.28 6.76 2.62
N LYS A 132 -10.11 6.64 2.00
CA LYS A 132 -9.87 5.70 0.89
C LYS A 132 -9.51 4.31 1.42
N VAL A 133 -9.91 3.29 0.68
CA VAL A 133 -9.44 1.90 0.83
C VAL A 133 -8.41 1.60 -0.25
N LEU A 134 -7.19 1.28 0.19
CA LEU A 134 -6.08 0.87 -0.67
C LEU A 134 -6.00 -0.66 -0.72
N LEU A 135 -5.90 -1.24 -1.92
CA LEU A 135 -5.55 -2.65 -2.09
C LEU A 135 -4.15 -2.79 -2.70
N VAL A 136 -3.34 -3.68 -2.13
CA VAL A 136 -2.01 -4.04 -2.63
C VAL A 136 -2.04 -5.50 -3.07
N GLY A 137 -1.93 -5.75 -4.38
CA GLY A 137 -2.19 -7.07 -4.96
C GLY A 137 -0.98 -7.73 -5.61
N GLY A 138 -0.81 -9.04 -5.38
CA GLY A 138 0.12 -9.88 -6.12
C GLY A 138 -0.54 -10.74 -7.22
N PRO A 139 0.27 -11.31 -8.15
CA PRO A 139 -0.26 -12.06 -9.28
C PRO A 139 -0.97 -13.36 -8.88
N ALA A 140 -0.73 -13.87 -7.67
CA ALA A 140 -1.45 -15.03 -7.14
C ALA A 140 -2.97 -14.83 -7.07
N ILE A 141 -3.46 -13.58 -7.01
CA ILE A 141 -4.88 -13.24 -7.15
C ILE A 141 -5.43 -13.70 -8.51
N VAL A 142 -4.63 -13.59 -9.57
CA VAL A 142 -5.03 -14.02 -10.90
C VAL A 142 -4.85 -15.52 -11.06
N HIS A 143 -3.73 -16.07 -10.58
CA HIS A 143 -3.44 -17.50 -10.69
C HIS A 143 -4.45 -18.38 -9.97
N SER A 144 -5.05 -17.90 -8.88
CA SER A 144 -6.14 -18.57 -8.16
C SER A 144 -7.52 -18.39 -8.80
N GLY A 145 -7.63 -17.69 -9.93
CA GLY A 145 -8.93 -17.38 -10.54
C GLY A 145 -9.72 -16.30 -9.80
N SER A 146 -9.11 -15.57 -8.87
CA SER A 146 -9.79 -14.57 -8.02
C SER A 146 -9.89 -13.16 -8.63
N ALA A 147 -9.30 -12.95 -9.82
CA ALA A 147 -9.36 -11.66 -10.52
C ALA A 147 -10.79 -11.11 -10.72
N PRO A 148 -11.81 -11.94 -11.08
CA PRO A 148 -13.20 -11.46 -11.18
C PRO A 148 -13.79 -10.95 -9.85
N LEU A 149 -13.37 -11.53 -8.71
CA LEU A 149 -13.81 -11.12 -7.38
C LEU A 149 -13.25 -9.74 -7.03
N LEU A 150 -11.95 -9.53 -7.23
CA LEU A 150 -11.32 -8.22 -7.04
C LEU A 150 -11.90 -7.17 -7.99
N ALA A 151 -12.10 -7.53 -9.27
CA ALA A 151 -12.73 -6.64 -10.24
C ALA A 151 -14.16 -6.25 -9.83
N ALA A 152 -14.91 -7.15 -9.18
CA ALA A 152 -16.23 -6.83 -8.63
C ALA A 152 -16.14 -5.84 -7.46
N LEU A 153 -15.21 -6.03 -6.52
CA LEU A 153 -14.99 -5.08 -5.41
C LEU A 153 -14.66 -3.68 -5.92
N ILE A 154 -13.82 -3.57 -6.95
CA ILE A 154 -13.51 -2.29 -7.61
C ILE A 154 -14.79 -1.69 -8.22
N ARG A 155 -15.51 -2.43 -9.07
CA ARG A 155 -16.75 -1.95 -9.71
C ARG A 155 -17.80 -1.50 -8.70
N ASP A 156 -17.94 -2.22 -7.60
CA ASP A 156 -18.89 -1.92 -6.52
C ASP A 156 -18.44 -0.70 -5.69
N GLY A 157 -17.17 -0.28 -5.81
CA GLY A 157 -16.63 0.94 -5.18
C GLY A 157 -16.01 0.71 -3.82
N TRP A 158 -15.69 -0.55 -3.53
CA TRP A 158 -15.08 -0.93 -2.27
C TRP A 158 -13.57 -0.63 -2.21
N ILE A 159 -12.93 -0.45 -3.38
CA ILE A 159 -11.50 -0.17 -3.52
C ILE A 159 -11.32 1.17 -4.25
N ASP A 160 -10.52 2.07 -3.66
CA ASP A 160 -10.29 3.43 -4.18
C ASP A 160 -8.92 3.58 -4.84
N VAL A 161 -7.95 2.74 -4.51
CA VAL A 161 -6.57 2.78 -5.03
C VAL A 161 -6.04 1.34 -5.15
N LEU A 162 -5.30 1.04 -6.22
CA LEU A 162 -4.62 -0.26 -6.42
C LEU A 162 -3.10 -0.09 -6.53
N PHE A 163 -2.33 -0.76 -5.68
CA PHE A 163 -0.90 -0.97 -5.89
C PHE A 163 -0.62 -2.40 -6.32
N ALA A 164 0.17 -2.56 -7.38
CA ALA A 164 0.56 -3.88 -7.88
C ALA A 164 1.89 -3.78 -8.64
N GLY A 165 2.30 -4.88 -9.27
CA GLY A 165 3.40 -4.88 -10.23
C GLY A 165 2.96 -5.38 -11.60
N ASN A 166 3.88 -5.40 -12.56
CA ASN A 166 3.64 -5.85 -13.93
C ASN A 166 2.93 -7.21 -13.99
N ALA A 167 3.35 -8.18 -13.16
CA ALA A 167 2.82 -9.54 -13.20
C ALA A 167 1.31 -9.62 -12.94
N LEU A 168 0.77 -8.88 -11.96
CA LEU A 168 -0.69 -8.91 -11.72
C LEU A 168 -1.44 -8.38 -12.95
N ALA A 169 -1.04 -7.22 -13.45
CA ALA A 169 -1.68 -6.59 -14.60
C ALA A 169 -1.53 -7.44 -15.87
N ALA A 170 -0.35 -7.98 -16.14
CA ALA A 170 -0.08 -8.79 -17.32
C ALA A 170 -0.89 -10.09 -17.32
N HIS A 171 -0.96 -10.79 -16.19
CA HIS A 171 -1.75 -12.02 -16.10
C HIS A 171 -3.26 -11.76 -16.06
N ASP A 172 -3.72 -10.65 -15.47
CA ASP A 172 -5.13 -10.26 -15.54
C ASP A 172 -5.56 -10.01 -16.99
N ILE A 173 -4.71 -9.31 -17.77
CA ILE A 173 -4.95 -9.05 -19.19
C ILE A 173 -4.81 -10.34 -20.02
N GLU A 174 -3.86 -11.22 -19.70
CA GLU A 174 -3.76 -12.56 -20.28
C GLU A 174 -5.07 -13.33 -20.10
N ALA A 175 -5.61 -13.34 -18.88
CA ALA A 175 -6.86 -14.01 -18.54
C ALA A 175 -8.04 -13.41 -19.32
N ALA A 176 -8.11 -12.08 -19.43
CA ALA A 176 -9.16 -11.40 -20.19
C ALA A 176 -9.10 -11.71 -21.71
N MET A 177 -7.90 -11.83 -22.28
CA MET A 177 -7.72 -12.05 -23.72
C MET A 177 -7.78 -13.53 -24.14
N PHE A 178 -7.29 -14.43 -23.30
CA PHE A 178 -7.02 -15.82 -23.66
C PHE A 178 -7.65 -16.84 -22.70
N GLY A 179 -8.26 -16.41 -21.59
CA GLY A 179 -8.82 -17.32 -20.58
C GLY A 179 -7.77 -18.07 -19.77
N THR A 180 -6.48 -17.70 -19.88
CA THR A 180 -5.36 -18.38 -19.22
C THR A 180 -4.60 -17.48 -18.27
N SER A 181 -3.89 -18.09 -17.33
CA SER A 181 -2.82 -17.47 -16.57
C SER A 181 -1.59 -18.37 -16.59
N LEU A 182 -0.45 -17.85 -17.06
CA LEU A 182 0.76 -18.66 -17.34
C LEU A 182 0.48 -19.85 -18.27
N GLY A 183 -0.48 -19.71 -19.18
CA GLY A 183 -0.87 -20.78 -20.10
C GLY A 183 -1.73 -21.90 -19.50
N ILE A 184 -2.16 -21.77 -18.24
CA ILE A 184 -3.14 -22.66 -17.60
C ILE A 184 -4.53 -22.05 -17.79
N GLU A 185 -5.46 -22.83 -18.32
CA GLU A 185 -6.86 -22.41 -18.47
C GLU A 185 -7.52 -22.27 -17.09
N LEU A 186 -8.04 -21.09 -16.77
CA LEU A 186 -8.55 -20.79 -15.43
C LEU A 186 -9.82 -21.58 -15.06
N SER A 187 -10.63 -21.97 -16.05
CA SER A 187 -11.86 -22.73 -15.80
C SER A 187 -11.64 -24.21 -15.52
N ARG A 188 -10.55 -24.80 -16.02
CA ARG A 188 -10.28 -26.24 -15.94
C ARG A 188 -9.01 -26.60 -15.16
N GLY A 189 -8.09 -25.65 -14.97
CA GLY A 189 -6.79 -25.90 -14.36
C GLY A 189 -5.85 -26.71 -15.26
N GLU A 190 -6.12 -26.78 -16.57
CA GLU A 190 -5.36 -27.59 -17.53
C GLU A 190 -4.40 -26.71 -18.35
N ASN A 191 -3.27 -27.29 -18.79
CA ASN A 191 -2.35 -26.60 -19.69
C ASN A 191 -2.95 -26.48 -21.10
N VAL A 192 -2.87 -25.28 -21.68
CA VAL A 192 -3.26 -25.04 -23.07
C VAL A 192 -2.05 -25.19 -23.99
N PRO A 193 -2.18 -25.85 -25.16
CA PRO A 193 -1.10 -25.89 -26.15
C PRO A 193 -0.59 -24.48 -26.48
N HIS A 194 0.73 -24.28 -26.37
CA HIS A 194 1.40 -22.98 -26.54
C HIS A 194 0.98 -21.87 -25.55
N GLY A 195 0.34 -22.22 -24.43
CA GLY A 195 -0.12 -21.27 -23.41
C GLY A 195 0.99 -20.41 -22.80
N HIS A 196 2.24 -20.91 -22.76
CA HIS A 196 3.41 -20.15 -22.30
C HIS A 196 3.62 -18.83 -23.07
N GLN A 197 3.05 -18.69 -24.28
CA GLN A 197 3.18 -17.47 -25.09
C GLN A 197 2.09 -16.43 -24.80
N HIS A 198 1.03 -16.81 -24.08
CA HIS A 198 -0.16 -15.96 -23.93
C HIS A 198 0.15 -14.66 -23.20
N HIS A 199 0.88 -14.69 -22.09
CA HIS A 199 1.27 -13.48 -21.36
C HIS A 199 2.12 -12.53 -22.22
N LEU A 200 3.11 -13.04 -22.97
CA LEU A 200 3.92 -12.22 -23.88
C LEU A 200 3.08 -11.60 -25.00
N ARG A 201 2.11 -12.34 -25.54
CA ARG A 201 1.17 -11.83 -26.56
C ARG A 201 0.25 -10.76 -26.00
N ALA A 202 -0.24 -10.94 -24.77
CA ALA A 202 -1.06 -9.96 -24.06
C ALA A 202 -0.29 -8.65 -23.85
N ILE A 203 0.93 -8.75 -23.30
CA ILE A 203 1.84 -7.61 -23.12
C ILE A 203 2.09 -6.91 -24.46
N ASN A 204 2.43 -7.64 -25.51
CA ASN A 204 2.73 -7.07 -26.82
C ASN A 204 1.53 -6.32 -27.43
N ARG A 205 0.30 -6.84 -27.24
CA ARG A 205 -0.92 -6.15 -27.69
C ARG A 205 -1.16 -4.85 -26.95
N VAL A 206 -0.99 -4.82 -25.62
CA VAL A 206 -1.13 -3.59 -24.83
C VAL A 206 -0.04 -2.58 -25.18
N ARG A 207 1.21 -3.03 -25.36
CA ARG A 207 2.30 -2.18 -25.84
C ARG A 207 1.99 -1.55 -27.18
N ARG A 208 1.35 -2.29 -28.10
CA ARG A 208 0.91 -1.77 -29.40
C ARG A 208 -0.22 -0.73 -29.27
N ALA A 209 -1.12 -0.89 -28.32
CA ALA A 209 -2.16 0.10 -28.00
C ALA A 209 -1.61 1.33 -27.26
N GLY A 210 -0.42 1.23 -26.67
CA GLY A 210 0.30 2.32 -26.00
C GLY A 210 0.03 2.46 -24.50
N SER A 211 -1.09 1.93 -24.00
CA SER A 211 -1.37 1.81 -22.55
C SER A 211 -2.52 0.82 -22.28
N ILE A 212 -2.66 0.42 -21.02
CA ILE A 212 -3.80 -0.39 -20.54
C ILE A 212 -5.11 0.35 -20.81
N ALA A 213 -5.16 1.65 -20.51
CA ALA A 213 -6.36 2.45 -20.74
C ALA A 213 -6.73 2.54 -22.24
N ALA A 214 -5.74 2.64 -23.13
CA ALA A 214 -5.98 2.58 -24.57
C ALA A 214 -6.49 1.21 -25.01
N ALA A 215 -5.87 0.12 -24.52
CA ALA A 215 -6.28 -1.24 -24.83
C ALA A 215 -7.73 -1.55 -24.36
N VAL A 216 -8.16 -0.99 -23.23
CA VAL A 216 -9.57 -1.06 -22.77
C VAL A 216 -10.50 -0.29 -23.72
N ARG A 217 -10.15 0.95 -24.09
CA ARG A 217 -10.96 1.77 -25.01
C ARG A 217 -11.10 1.16 -26.41
N GLU A 218 -10.06 0.48 -26.89
CA GLU A 218 -10.05 -0.24 -28.16
C GLU A 218 -10.81 -1.58 -28.11
N GLY A 219 -11.26 -2.02 -26.93
CA GLY A 219 -11.94 -3.29 -26.74
C GLY A 219 -11.01 -4.51 -26.78
N LEU A 220 -9.69 -4.30 -26.66
CA LEU A 220 -8.71 -5.39 -26.54
C LEU A 220 -8.74 -6.05 -25.16
N VAL A 221 -9.02 -5.26 -24.12
CA VAL A 221 -9.21 -5.73 -22.74
C VAL A 221 -10.65 -5.44 -22.35
N THR A 222 -11.48 -6.46 -22.20
CA THR A 222 -12.94 -6.32 -22.03
C THR A 222 -13.44 -6.72 -20.63
N SER A 223 -12.55 -7.23 -19.78
CA SER A 223 -12.86 -7.70 -18.43
C SER A 223 -11.58 -7.75 -17.58
N GLY A 224 -11.71 -8.14 -16.31
CA GLY A 224 -10.59 -8.22 -15.37
C GLY A 224 -10.44 -7.01 -14.45
N VAL A 225 -9.42 -7.07 -13.60
CA VAL A 225 -9.05 -6.05 -12.61
C VAL A 225 -8.65 -4.75 -13.30
N MET A 226 -7.77 -4.80 -14.29
CA MET A 226 -7.27 -3.62 -14.98
C MET A 226 -8.38 -2.94 -15.80
N HIS A 227 -9.28 -3.72 -16.41
CA HIS A 227 -10.48 -3.18 -17.03
C HIS A 227 -11.38 -2.47 -16.01
N ALA A 228 -11.62 -3.09 -14.84
CA ALA A 228 -12.41 -2.48 -13.78
C ALA A 228 -11.80 -1.13 -13.33
N CYS A 229 -10.48 -1.06 -13.13
CA CYS A 229 -9.78 0.17 -12.78
C CYS A 229 -9.92 1.30 -13.82
N VAL A 230 -10.03 0.96 -15.11
CA VAL A 230 -10.21 1.96 -16.18
C VAL A 230 -11.67 2.39 -16.30
N THR A 231 -12.61 1.44 -16.25
CA THR A 231 -14.05 1.73 -16.40
C THR A 231 -14.66 2.44 -15.21
N LYS A 232 -14.20 2.09 -14.00
CA LYS A 232 -14.45 2.85 -12.78
C LYS A 232 -13.11 3.47 -12.39
N PRO A 233 -12.82 4.71 -12.85
CA PRO A 233 -11.48 5.26 -12.81
C PRO A 233 -10.98 5.38 -11.38
N ILE A 234 -10.16 4.42 -10.97
CA ILE A 234 -9.39 4.47 -9.74
C ILE A 234 -7.90 4.54 -10.08
N PRO A 235 -7.10 5.33 -9.34
CA PRO A 235 -5.66 5.33 -9.53
C PRO A 235 -5.08 3.93 -9.26
N PHE A 236 -4.18 3.51 -10.14
CA PHE A 236 -3.34 2.34 -9.91
C PHE A 236 -1.88 2.68 -10.14
N VAL A 237 -0.99 2.04 -9.38
CA VAL A 237 0.47 2.15 -9.54
C VAL A 237 1.02 0.76 -9.78
N LEU A 238 1.66 0.56 -10.95
CA LEU A 238 2.34 -0.68 -11.30
C LEU A 238 3.85 -0.50 -11.14
N CYS A 239 4.39 -1.06 -10.06
CA CYS A 239 5.82 -0.96 -9.76
C CYS A 239 6.60 -2.04 -10.53
N GLY A 240 7.66 -1.61 -11.21
CA GLY A 240 8.54 -2.50 -11.95
C GLY A 240 9.38 -3.39 -11.03
N SER A 241 9.75 -4.56 -11.55
CA SER A 241 10.62 -5.53 -10.88
C SER A 241 11.62 -6.11 -11.87
N ILE A 242 12.77 -6.58 -11.37
CA ILE A 242 13.81 -7.23 -12.17
C ILE A 242 13.36 -8.50 -12.91
N ARG A 243 12.19 -9.04 -12.56
CA ARG A 243 11.60 -10.23 -13.18
C ARG A 243 10.57 -9.93 -14.27
N ASP A 244 10.34 -8.66 -14.60
CA ASP A 244 9.23 -8.28 -15.46
C ASP A 244 9.48 -8.65 -16.93
N ASP A 245 8.54 -9.38 -17.51
CA ASP A 245 8.44 -9.55 -18.96
C ASP A 245 7.78 -8.33 -19.60
N GLY A 246 8.34 -7.80 -20.70
CA GLY A 246 7.79 -6.65 -21.43
C GLY A 246 8.52 -5.34 -21.13
N PRO A 247 8.17 -4.62 -20.05
CA PRO A 247 6.92 -4.66 -19.27
C PRO A 247 5.72 -4.04 -20.01
N LEU A 248 4.54 -4.00 -19.39
CA LEU A 248 3.41 -3.17 -19.85
C LEU A 248 3.81 -1.67 -19.86
N PRO A 249 3.26 -0.84 -20.76
CA PRO A 249 3.65 0.58 -20.85
C PRO A 249 3.40 1.40 -19.58
N ASP A 250 2.38 1.05 -18.81
CA ASP A 250 1.96 1.73 -17.59
C ASP A 250 2.86 1.42 -16.37
N VAL A 251 3.84 0.53 -16.51
CA VAL A 251 4.74 0.12 -15.42
C VAL A 251 5.82 1.17 -15.18
N VAL A 252 5.96 1.61 -13.94
CA VAL A 252 7.04 2.50 -13.50
C VAL A 252 8.28 1.64 -13.19
N THR A 253 9.24 1.63 -14.11
CA THR A 253 10.41 0.75 -14.03
C THR A 253 11.49 1.23 -13.05
N ASP A 254 11.55 2.53 -12.80
CA ASP A 254 12.44 3.11 -11.79
C ASP A 254 11.82 2.90 -10.40
N SER A 255 12.51 2.17 -9.52
CA SER A 255 11.98 1.79 -8.20
C SER A 255 11.79 2.99 -7.26
N VAL A 256 12.61 4.03 -7.40
CA VAL A 256 12.50 5.26 -6.59
C VAL A 256 11.30 6.07 -7.08
N ALA A 257 11.14 6.20 -8.40
CA ALA A 257 9.96 6.84 -8.99
C ALA A 257 8.67 6.07 -8.69
N ALA A 258 8.71 4.74 -8.68
CA ALA A 258 7.57 3.89 -8.33
C ALA A 258 7.18 4.08 -6.86
N ALA A 259 8.14 4.09 -5.94
CA ALA A 259 7.88 4.39 -4.52
C ALA A 259 7.29 5.79 -4.34
N ASP A 260 7.77 6.78 -5.08
CA ASP A 260 7.23 8.14 -5.04
C ASP A 260 5.81 8.24 -5.64
N ALA A 261 5.51 7.48 -6.69
CA ALA A 261 4.16 7.36 -7.24
C ALA A 261 3.21 6.70 -6.24
N MET A 262 3.66 5.68 -5.51
CA MET A 262 2.88 5.08 -4.42
C MET A 262 2.63 6.09 -3.29
N ARG A 263 3.66 6.80 -2.79
CA ARG A 263 3.51 7.83 -1.75
C ARG A 263 2.48 8.90 -2.12
N ALA A 264 2.43 9.30 -3.39
CA ALA A 264 1.46 10.28 -3.88
C ALA A 264 -0.02 9.82 -3.76
N GLN A 265 -0.27 8.52 -3.63
CA GLN A 265 -1.61 7.95 -3.50
C GLN A 265 -2.00 7.58 -2.06
N VAL A 266 -1.07 7.65 -1.11
CA VAL A 266 -1.32 7.30 0.31
C VAL A 266 -2.21 8.33 1.02
N GLU A 267 -2.24 9.58 0.55
CA GLU A 267 -3.02 10.63 1.18
C GLU A 267 -4.53 10.30 1.19
N GLY A 268 -5.11 10.35 2.39
CA GLY A 268 -6.52 10.07 2.63
C GLY A 268 -6.87 8.59 2.77
N VAL A 269 -5.90 7.67 2.63
CA VAL A 269 -6.10 6.25 2.93
C VAL A 269 -6.42 6.09 4.42
N GLY A 270 -7.43 5.29 4.73
CA GLY A 270 -7.79 4.90 6.10
C GLY A 270 -7.62 3.41 6.36
N VAL A 271 -7.76 2.59 5.31
CA VAL A 271 -7.59 1.14 5.36
C VAL A 271 -6.71 0.68 4.20
N ALA A 272 -5.75 -0.19 4.47
CA ALA A 272 -4.93 -0.87 3.47
C ALA A 272 -5.10 -2.39 3.57
N ILE A 273 -5.27 -3.07 2.44
CA ILE A 273 -5.44 -4.52 2.36
C ILE A 273 -4.37 -5.08 1.42
N VAL A 274 -3.41 -5.79 1.98
CA VAL A 274 -2.33 -6.45 1.25
C VAL A 274 -2.72 -7.89 0.99
N VAL A 275 -2.77 -8.30 -0.28
CA VAL A 275 -3.20 -9.63 -0.69
C VAL A 275 -2.16 -10.29 -1.58
N ALA A 276 -1.60 -11.39 -1.09
CA ALA A 276 -0.71 -12.30 -1.81
C ALA A 276 0.54 -11.62 -2.42
N THR A 277 1.14 -10.66 -1.71
CA THR A 277 2.37 -9.99 -2.15
C THR A 277 3.24 -9.53 -0.98
N THR A 278 4.39 -10.16 -0.80
CA THR A 278 5.36 -9.75 0.22
C THR A 278 6.08 -8.45 -0.14
N LEU A 279 6.58 -8.34 -1.39
CA LEU A 279 7.40 -7.19 -1.81
C LEU A 279 6.61 -5.88 -1.77
N HIS A 280 5.45 -5.84 -2.43
CA HIS A 280 4.62 -4.63 -2.44
C HIS A 280 3.97 -4.39 -1.09
N GLY A 281 3.63 -5.44 -0.34
CA GLY A 281 3.11 -5.35 1.02
C GLY A 281 4.07 -4.62 1.95
N VAL A 282 5.33 -5.08 1.98
CA VAL A 282 6.42 -4.43 2.72
C VAL A 282 6.63 -2.99 2.25
N ALA A 283 6.75 -2.77 0.94
CA ALA A 283 7.02 -1.44 0.41
C ALA A 283 5.92 -0.44 0.79
N THR A 284 4.67 -0.89 0.76
CA THR A 284 3.51 -0.09 1.18
C THR A 284 3.51 0.14 2.69
N GLY A 285 3.75 -0.89 3.51
CA GLY A 285 3.79 -0.75 4.97
C GLY A 285 4.79 0.30 5.46
N ASN A 286 5.96 0.39 4.81
CA ASN A 286 6.98 1.40 5.14
C ASN A 286 6.50 2.85 4.91
N MET A 287 5.58 3.08 3.98
CA MET A 287 5.09 4.42 3.61
C MET A 287 3.74 4.78 4.23
N LEU A 288 3.07 3.85 4.93
CA LEU A 288 1.80 4.12 5.59
C LEU A 288 2.02 4.72 6.98
N PRO A 289 1.31 5.80 7.33
CA PRO A 289 1.29 6.29 8.70
C PRO A 289 0.56 5.29 9.60
N ALA A 290 0.90 5.29 10.90
CA ALA A 290 0.30 4.42 11.90
C ALA A 290 -1.22 4.60 12.07
N SER A 291 -1.81 5.66 11.50
CA SER A 291 -3.25 5.90 11.46
C SER A 291 -4.00 5.08 10.39
N VAL A 292 -3.29 4.40 9.49
CA VAL A 292 -3.88 3.53 8.47
C VAL A 292 -4.00 2.11 9.02
N PHE A 293 -5.24 1.63 9.14
CA PHE A 293 -5.49 0.26 9.57
C PHE A 293 -5.14 -0.73 8.45
N THR A 294 -4.27 -1.70 8.72
CA THR A 294 -3.69 -2.54 7.67
C THR A 294 -4.04 -4.01 7.86
N PHE A 295 -4.42 -4.70 6.80
CA PHE A 295 -4.65 -6.14 6.78
C PHE A 295 -3.64 -6.82 5.85
N SER A 296 -3.02 -7.89 6.33
CA SER A 296 -2.08 -8.69 5.54
C SER A 296 -2.63 -10.08 5.32
N VAL A 297 -2.93 -10.42 4.07
CA VAL A 297 -3.52 -11.70 3.66
C VAL A 297 -2.55 -12.45 2.76
N ASP A 298 -2.08 -13.60 3.23
CA ASP A 298 -1.22 -14.48 2.44
C ASP A 298 -1.37 -15.93 2.89
N THR A 299 -1.12 -16.88 2.00
CA THR A 299 -0.99 -18.30 2.35
C THR A 299 0.23 -18.59 3.22
N SER A 300 1.27 -17.77 3.10
CA SER A 300 2.52 -17.88 3.85
C SER A 300 2.45 -17.09 5.14
N ALA A 301 2.50 -17.79 6.28
CA ALA A 301 2.61 -17.15 7.59
C ALA A 301 3.83 -16.21 7.68
N ASP A 302 4.97 -16.59 7.10
CA ASP A 302 6.19 -15.77 7.10
C ASP A 302 5.99 -14.45 6.36
N SER A 303 5.25 -14.44 5.25
CA SER A 303 4.93 -13.21 4.52
C SER A 303 4.07 -12.27 5.35
N VAL A 304 3.10 -12.83 6.08
CA VAL A 304 2.23 -12.07 6.99
C VAL A 304 3.04 -11.51 8.18
N ILE A 305 3.86 -12.34 8.82
CA ILE A 305 4.71 -11.94 9.96
C ILE A 305 5.64 -10.81 9.56
N LYS A 306 6.29 -10.89 8.39
CA LYS A 306 7.19 -9.83 7.90
C LYS A 306 6.55 -8.46 7.77
N LEU A 307 5.25 -8.38 7.46
CA LEU A 307 4.54 -7.11 7.37
C LEU A 307 4.08 -6.63 8.75
N VAL A 308 3.58 -7.53 9.60
CA VAL A 308 3.09 -7.19 10.94
C VAL A 308 4.23 -6.72 11.86
N ASP A 309 5.42 -7.33 11.78
CA ASP A 309 6.54 -7.02 12.67
C ASP A 309 7.30 -5.73 12.31
N ARG A 310 6.99 -5.07 11.19
CA ARG A 310 7.71 -3.88 10.70
C ARG A 310 7.17 -2.56 11.25
N GLY A 311 6.89 -2.49 12.56
CA GLY A 311 6.41 -1.26 13.20
C GLY A 311 4.98 -0.87 12.80
N THR A 312 4.29 -1.69 12.00
CA THR A 312 2.86 -1.49 11.71
C THR A 312 2.05 -2.09 12.86
N HIS A 313 2.09 -1.44 14.03
CA HIS A 313 1.38 -1.89 15.23
C HIS A 313 -0.14 -2.05 15.03
N GLN A 314 -0.68 -1.53 13.93
CA GLN A 314 -2.08 -1.65 13.52
C GLN A 314 -2.31 -2.65 12.37
N ALA A 315 -1.35 -3.55 12.11
CA ALA A 315 -1.50 -4.60 11.10
C ALA A 315 -2.15 -5.86 11.69
N VAL A 316 -3.19 -6.36 11.03
CA VAL A 316 -3.81 -7.64 11.33
C VAL A 316 -3.42 -8.67 10.27
N GLY A 317 -2.81 -9.76 10.71
CA GLY A 317 -2.41 -10.86 9.83
C GLY A 317 -3.49 -11.92 9.67
N ILE A 318 -3.78 -12.31 8.43
CA ILE A 318 -4.75 -13.36 8.07
C ILE A 318 -4.06 -14.38 7.16
N VAL A 319 -3.71 -15.54 7.71
CA VAL A 319 -3.06 -16.60 6.93
C VAL A 319 -4.13 -17.46 6.25
N THR A 320 -4.41 -17.18 4.98
CA THR A 320 -5.43 -17.87 4.17
C THR A 320 -5.15 -17.70 2.68
N ASP A 321 -5.76 -18.54 1.84
CA ASP A 321 -5.74 -18.33 0.40
C ASP A 321 -6.56 -17.09 -0.01
N CYS A 322 -6.12 -16.44 -1.10
CA CYS A 322 -6.73 -15.19 -1.56
C CYS A 322 -8.14 -15.37 -2.15
N GLU A 323 -8.49 -16.57 -2.64
CA GLU A 323 -9.81 -16.86 -3.21
C GLU A 323 -10.88 -16.86 -2.12
N TYR A 324 -10.65 -17.66 -1.06
CA TYR A 324 -11.52 -17.70 0.10
C TYR A 324 -11.66 -16.31 0.72
N PHE A 325 -10.55 -15.59 0.89
CA PHE A 325 -10.58 -14.23 1.42
C PHE A 325 -11.44 -13.28 0.59
N LEU A 326 -11.19 -13.16 -0.72
CA LEU A 326 -11.89 -12.21 -1.59
C LEU A 326 -13.38 -12.58 -1.76
N SER A 327 -13.70 -13.88 -1.81
CA SER A 327 -15.08 -14.37 -1.87
C SER A 327 -15.87 -14.00 -0.62
N GLU A 328 -15.34 -14.35 0.56
CA GLU A 328 -16.00 -14.06 1.83
C GLU A 328 -16.07 -12.56 2.11
N LEU A 329 -15.04 -11.79 1.72
CA LEU A 329 -15.07 -10.34 1.83
C LEU A 329 -16.20 -9.75 0.99
N GLY A 330 -16.34 -10.20 -0.27
CA GLY A 330 -17.41 -9.77 -1.15
C GLY A 330 -18.82 -10.11 -0.63
N ARG A 331 -18.98 -11.23 0.09
CA ARG A 331 -20.23 -11.58 0.78
C ARG A 331 -20.48 -10.68 1.98
N ALA A 332 -19.50 -10.52 2.86
CA ALA A 332 -19.59 -9.71 4.07
C ALA A 332 -19.87 -8.22 3.79
N LEU A 333 -19.37 -7.69 2.67
CA LEU A 333 -19.65 -6.31 2.25
C LEU A 333 -21.09 -6.10 1.76
N LYS A 334 -21.75 -7.16 1.26
CA LYS A 334 -23.14 -7.14 0.80
C LYS A 334 -24.15 -7.40 1.92
N GLU A 335 -23.73 -8.11 2.97
CA GLU A 335 -24.50 -8.26 4.19
C GLU A 335 -24.64 -6.88 4.88
N THR A 336 -25.88 -6.46 5.14
CA THR A 336 -26.20 -5.16 5.76
C THR A 336 -25.96 -5.21 7.26
#